data_AF-A0A7X2D634-F1
#
_entry.id   AF-A0A7X2D634-F1
#
_cell.length_a   1.000
_cell.length_b   1.000
_cell.length_c   1.000
_cell.angle_alpha   90.00
_cell.angle_beta   90.00
_cell.angle_gamma   90.00
#
_symmetry.space_group_name_H-M   'P 1'
#
loop_
_entity.id
_entity.type
_entity.pdbx_description
1 polymer ?
#
loop_
_entity_poly.entity_id
_entity_poly.type
_entity_poly.pdbx_seq_one_letter_code
_entity_poly.pdbx_strand_id
1 'polypeptide(L)'
;MKMFSRNLTEKEIEMIGIIEGFVREKHAHSIGHDYSHIIEVTRRAIEIAQMLSEPVDPFILICGALFHDLGRVGVPTGAMHGIRGAAFAEQFLKASWIDKETGKKIARIITRHTPTSHMPPETMEEKIVYDADTLDRFGWIGILRGIMGKTGSIEDIIEKVIAKRSKDYELLIFEGSKEIGKEAYENSIFFLNELRRALRERSKEIKELSLPGTELSRTK
;
A
#
# COMPACT_ATOMS: atom_id res chain seq x y z
N MET A 1 -22.35 -18.55 5.96
CA MET A 1 -22.36 -17.08 6.01
C MET A 1 -22.06 -16.60 4.59
N LYS A 2 -22.87 -15.72 3.99
CA LYS A 2 -22.60 -15.23 2.63
C LYS A 2 -21.51 -14.16 2.70
N MET A 3 -20.32 -14.53 2.23
CA MET A 3 -19.09 -13.73 2.10
C MET A 3 -19.29 -12.43 1.32
N PHE A 4 -20.13 -12.46 0.30
CA PHE A 4 -20.49 -11.31 -0.52
C PHE A 4 -22.00 -11.11 -0.53
N SER A 5 -22.43 -9.87 -0.71
CA SER A 5 -23.85 -9.50 -0.75
C SER A 5 -24.60 -10.16 -1.90
N ARG A 6 -23.87 -10.49 -2.98
CA ARG A 6 -24.37 -11.14 -4.19
C ARG A 6 -23.25 -11.84 -4.95
N ASN A 7 -23.62 -12.62 -5.96
CA ASN A 7 -22.66 -13.13 -6.94
C ASN A 7 -22.36 -12.06 -8.00
N LEU A 8 -21.17 -12.13 -8.59
CA LEU A 8 -20.82 -11.35 -9.77
C LEU A 8 -21.61 -11.86 -10.98
N THR A 9 -22.06 -10.95 -11.83
CA THR A 9 -22.61 -11.25 -13.15
C THR A 9 -21.49 -11.53 -14.15
N GLU A 10 -21.80 -12.18 -15.28
CA GLU A 10 -20.82 -12.43 -16.35
C GLU A 10 -20.19 -11.12 -16.87
N LYS A 11 -21.00 -10.07 -17.04
CA LYS A 11 -20.50 -8.75 -17.47
C LYS A 11 -19.55 -8.11 -16.47
N GLU A 12 -19.75 -8.34 -15.18
CA GLU A 12 -18.85 -7.85 -14.13
C GLU A 12 -17.54 -8.61 -14.10
N ILE A 13 -17.60 -9.93 -14.29
CA ILE A 13 -16.40 -10.78 -14.38
C ILE A 13 -15.56 -10.35 -15.59
N GLU A 14 -16.19 -10.14 -16.75
CA GLU A 14 -15.52 -9.63 -17.95
C GLU A 14 -14.89 -8.25 -17.69
N MET A 15 -15.65 -7.33 -17.08
CA MET A 15 -15.14 -6.00 -16.75
C MET A 15 -13.97 -6.04 -15.77
N ILE A 16 -14.00 -6.90 -14.74
CA ILE A 16 -12.86 -7.10 -13.83
C ILE A 16 -11.63 -7.56 -14.61
N GLY A 17 -11.78 -8.46 -15.59
CA GLY A 17 -10.69 -8.88 -16.47
C GLY A 17 -10.13 -7.74 -17.33
N ILE A 18 -11.00 -6.89 -17.88
CA ILE A 18 -10.59 -5.70 -18.65
C ILE A 18 -9.82 -4.73 -17.75
N ILE A 19 -10.31 -4.47 -16.54
CA ILE A 19 -9.65 -3.60 -15.55
C ILE A 19 -8.30 -4.17 -15.16
N GLU A 20 -8.22 -5.46 -14.84
CA GLU A 20 -6.98 -6.15 -14.49
C GLU A 20 -5.92 -6.01 -15.59
N GLY A 21 -6.28 -6.29 -16.85
CA GLY A 21 -5.37 -6.11 -17.98
C GLY A 21 -4.89 -4.67 -18.14
N PHE A 22 -5.80 -3.70 -17.99
CA PHE A 22 -5.46 -2.28 -18.03
C PHE A 22 -4.47 -1.88 -16.91
N VAL A 23 -4.74 -2.26 -15.66
CA VAL A 23 -3.85 -1.90 -14.54
C VAL A 23 -2.50 -2.63 -14.64
N ARG A 24 -2.48 -3.87 -15.13
CA ARG A 24 -1.24 -4.59 -15.41
C ARG A 24 -0.36 -3.84 -16.39
N GLU A 25 -0.93 -3.38 -17.50
CA GLU A 25 -0.21 -2.58 -18.50
C GLU A 25 0.32 -1.27 -17.89
N LYS A 26 -0.52 -0.54 -17.15
CA LYS A 26 -0.15 0.76 -16.58
C LYS A 26 0.91 0.69 -15.48
N HIS A 27 0.95 -0.41 -14.73
CA HIS A 27 1.90 -0.62 -13.65
C HIS A 27 3.15 -1.43 -14.05
N ALA A 28 3.30 -1.80 -15.33
CA ALA A 28 4.40 -2.65 -15.81
C ALA A 28 5.82 -2.07 -15.55
N HIS A 29 5.93 -0.75 -15.42
CA HIS A 29 7.21 -0.05 -15.17
C HIS A 29 7.21 0.77 -13.87
N SER A 30 6.24 0.54 -12.98
CA SER A 30 6.15 1.25 -11.70
C SER A 30 7.21 0.74 -10.72
N ILE A 31 7.92 1.66 -10.06
CA ILE A 31 8.87 1.31 -8.99
C ILE A 31 8.10 1.20 -7.69
N GLY A 32 8.12 0.01 -7.07
CA GLY A 32 7.51 -0.24 -5.76
C GLY A 32 5.98 -0.32 -5.76
N HIS A 33 5.28 0.11 -6.81
CA HIS A 33 3.83 -0.01 -6.95
C HIS A 33 3.50 -0.76 -8.24
N ASP A 34 4.14 -1.91 -8.42
CA ASP A 34 4.04 -2.76 -9.60
C ASP A 34 2.78 -3.62 -9.57
N TYR A 35 2.50 -4.32 -10.67
CA TYR A 35 1.31 -5.17 -10.77
C TYR A 35 1.21 -6.22 -9.64
N SER A 36 2.36 -6.74 -9.16
CA SER A 36 2.38 -7.68 -8.04
C SER A 36 1.78 -7.10 -6.77
N HIS A 37 2.05 -5.82 -6.47
CA HIS A 37 1.44 -5.12 -5.34
C HIS A 37 -0.08 -5.02 -5.49
N ILE A 38 -0.55 -4.60 -6.66
CA ILE A 38 -1.99 -4.40 -6.92
C ILE A 38 -2.78 -5.70 -6.70
N ILE A 39 -2.27 -6.82 -7.20
CA ILE A 39 -2.93 -8.12 -7.06
C ILE A 39 -2.87 -8.64 -5.63
N GLU A 40 -1.74 -8.47 -4.93
CA GLU A 40 -1.65 -8.86 -3.52
C GLU A 40 -2.65 -8.08 -2.66
N VAL A 41 -2.78 -6.76 -2.88
CA VAL A 41 -3.80 -5.94 -2.20
C VAL A 41 -5.22 -6.43 -2.54
N THR A 42 -5.50 -6.75 -3.81
CA THR A 42 -6.81 -7.28 -4.20
C THR A 42 -7.10 -8.64 -3.55
N ARG A 43 -6.10 -9.51 -3.48
CA ARG A 43 -6.20 -10.82 -2.81
C ARG A 43 -6.47 -10.65 -1.31
N ARG A 44 -5.76 -9.74 -0.63
CA ARG A 44 -5.97 -9.42 0.79
C ARG A 44 -7.33 -8.80 1.05
N ALA A 45 -7.80 -7.92 0.17
CA ALA A 45 -9.13 -7.34 0.28
C ALA A 45 -10.22 -8.43 0.22
N ILE A 46 -10.07 -9.40 -0.69
CA ILE A 46 -10.98 -10.56 -0.76
C ILE A 46 -10.90 -11.37 0.53
N GLU A 47 -9.69 -11.73 0.99
CA GLU A 47 -9.46 -12.51 2.22
C GLU A 47 -10.11 -11.87 3.46
N ILE A 48 -9.88 -10.57 3.68
CA ILE A 48 -10.50 -9.81 4.76
C ILE A 48 -12.02 -9.87 4.64
N ALA A 49 -12.59 -9.65 3.44
CA ALA A 49 -14.04 -9.72 3.25
C ALA A 49 -14.64 -11.08 3.63
N GLN A 50 -13.90 -12.19 3.46
CA GLN A 50 -14.39 -13.53 3.83
C GLN A 50 -14.46 -13.75 5.34
N MET A 51 -13.71 -12.98 6.12
CA MET A 51 -13.69 -13.07 7.58
C MET A 51 -14.79 -12.22 8.24
N LEU A 52 -15.42 -11.32 7.49
CA LEU A 52 -16.41 -10.40 8.02
C LEU A 52 -17.82 -11.02 8.02
N SER A 53 -18.60 -10.64 9.03
CA SER A 53 -20.01 -11.02 9.14
C SER A 53 -20.93 -10.17 8.24
N GLU A 54 -20.53 -8.93 7.96
CA GLU A 54 -21.26 -8.02 7.09
C GLU A 54 -20.87 -8.24 5.63
N PRO A 55 -21.84 -8.54 4.73
CA PRO A 55 -21.54 -8.77 3.34
C PRO A 55 -21.25 -7.46 2.59
N VAL A 56 -20.23 -7.47 1.74
CA VAL A 56 -19.86 -6.34 0.87
C VAL A 56 -20.17 -6.63 -0.60
N ASP A 57 -20.26 -5.59 -1.43
CA ASP A 57 -20.41 -5.78 -2.88
C ASP A 57 -19.06 -6.20 -3.50
N PRO A 58 -18.97 -7.41 -4.10
CA PRO A 58 -17.71 -7.93 -4.60
C PRO A 58 -17.18 -7.14 -5.79
N PHE A 59 -18.07 -6.60 -6.64
CA PHE A 59 -17.65 -5.86 -7.83
C PHE A 59 -17.01 -4.54 -7.43
N ILE A 60 -17.64 -3.82 -6.50
CA ILE A 60 -17.14 -2.55 -5.97
C ILE A 60 -15.81 -2.75 -5.25
N LEU A 61 -15.72 -3.78 -4.39
CA LEU A 61 -14.50 -4.09 -3.64
C LEU A 61 -13.32 -4.39 -4.56
N ILE A 62 -13.51 -5.33 -5.50
CA ILE A 62 -12.44 -5.79 -6.39
C ILE A 62 -11.99 -4.66 -7.32
N CYS A 63 -12.91 -3.92 -7.94
CA CYS A 63 -12.56 -2.80 -8.81
C CYS A 63 -11.84 -1.69 -8.03
N GLY A 64 -12.31 -1.38 -6.81
CA GLY A 64 -11.65 -0.41 -5.94
C GLY A 64 -10.22 -0.80 -5.60
N ALA A 65 -9.98 -2.08 -5.26
CA ALA A 65 -8.64 -2.59 -4.96
C ALA A 65 -7.73 -2.60 -6.20
N LEU A 66 -8.22 -2.98 -7.38
CA LEU A 66 -7.43 -2.98 -8.61
C LEU A 66 -6.98 -1.58 -9.01
N PHE A 67 -7.82 -0.57 -8.82
CA PHE A 67 -7.52 0.81 -9.20
C PHE A 67 -6.81 1.65 -8.14
N HIS A 68 -6.66 1.16 -6.90
CA HIS A 68 -6.34 1.99 -5.74
C HIS A 68 -5.09 2.89 -5.94
N ASP A 69 -4.09 2.39 -6.66
CA ASP A 69 -2.81 3.07 -6.88
C ASP A 69 -2.61 3.62 -8.30
N LEU A 70 -3.66 3.62 -9.14
CA LEU A 70 -3.59 4.10 -10.53
C LEU A 70 -3.09 5.56 -10.63
N GLY A 71 -3.37 6.39 -9.61
CA GLY A 71 -2.91 7.79 -9.56
C GLY A 71 -1.40 7.97 -9.34
N ARG A 72 -0.66 6.88 -9.06
CA ARG A 72 0.81 6.85 -9.00
C ARG A 72 1.46 6.67 -10.38
N VAL A 73 0.70 6.23 -11.39
CA VAL A 73 1.23 6.01 -12.73
C VAL A 73 1.58 7.34 -13.41
N GLY A 74 2.74 7.38 -14.07
CA GLY A 74 3.24 8.57 -14.76
C GLY A 74 3.86 9.58 -13.79
N VAL A 75 3.19 10.71 -13.57
CA VAL A 75 3.77 11.82 -12.79
C VAL A 75 3.63 11.58 -11.28
N PRO A 76 4.67 11.85 -10.46
CA PRO A 76 4.57 11.79 -9.01
C PRO A 76 3.52 12.76 -8.47
N THR A 77 2.56 12.25 -7.69
CA THR A 77 1.46 13.03 -7.10
C THR A 77 1.47 13.07 -5.57
N GLY A 78 2.38 12.33 -4.95
CA GLY A 78 2.52 12.29 -3.48
C GLY A 78 1.20 11.91 -2.80
N ALA A 79 0.73 12.73 -1.87
CA ALA A 79 -0.51 12.47 -1.12
C ALA A 79 -1.78 12.48 -1.99
N MET A 80 -1.76 13.10 -3.17
CA MET A 80 -2.93 13.26 -4.03
C MET A 80 -3.19 12.08 -4.99
N HIS A 81 -2.38 11.00 -4.93
CA HIS A 81 -2.54 9.86 -5.83
C HIS A 81 -3.94 9.21 -5.73
N GLY A 82 -4.54 9.13 -4.54
CA GLY A 82 -5.91 8.60 -4.40
C GLY A 82 -6.94 9.43 -5.18
N ILE A 83 -6.89 10.77 -5.09
CA ILE A 83 -7.80 11.67 -5.82
C ILE A 83 -7.60 11.53 -7.34
N ARG A 84 -6.35 11.53 -7.79
CA ARG A 84 -6.03 11.38 -9.21
C ARG A 84 -6.44 10.02 -9.75
N GLY A 85 -6.17 8.95 -9.00
CA GLY A 85 -6.56 7.59 -9.36
C GLY A 85 -8.07 7.44 -9.46
N ALA A 86 -8.80 8.03 -8.51
CA ALA A 86 -10.26 8.05 -8.51
C ALA A 86 -10.82 8.74 -9.76
N ALA A 87 -10.26 9.89 -10.15
CA ALA A 87 -10.66 10.59 -11.37
C ALA A 87 -10.43 9.75 -12.64
N PHE A 88 -9.30 9.04 -12.73
CA PHE A 88 -9.03 8.13 -13.85
C PHE A 88 -9.99 6.94 -13.86
N ALA A 89 -10.27 6.34 -12.70
CA ALA A 89 -11.21 5.23 -12.60
C ALA A 89 -12.63 5.67 -12.98
N GLU A 90 -13.11 6.82 -12.50
CA GLU A 90 -14.42 7.35 -12.91
C GLU A 90 -14.49 7.58 -14.43
N GLN A 91 -13.44 8.14 -15.02
CA GLN A 91 -13.39 8.35 -16.48
C GLN A 91 -13.43 7.02 -17.24
N PHE A 92 -12.66 6.03 -16.78
CA PHE A 92 -12.62 4.69 -17.35
C PHE A 92 -14.01 4.03 -17.29
N LEU A 93 -14.64 4.05 -16.11
CA LEU A 93 -15.93 3.38 -15.89
C LEU A 93 -17.09 4.10 -16.59
N LYS A 94 -17.01 5.43 -16.75
CA LYS A 94 -18.02 6.22 -17.49
C LYS A 94 -18.15 5.80 -18.96
N ALA A 95 -17.09 5.26 -19.56
CA ALA A 95 -17.12 4.74 -20.93
C ALA A 95 -17.73 3.34 -21.04
N SER A 96 -18.21 2.76 -19.93
CA SER A 96 -18.76 1.41 -19.85
C SER A 96 -20.26 1.41 -19.52
N TRP A 97 -20.82 0.22 -19.28
CA TRP A 97 -22.22 0.03 -18.88
C TRP A 97 -22.48 0.31 -17.38
N ILE A 98 -21.43 0.61 -16.61
CA ILE A 98 -21.51 0.83 -15.16
C ILE A 98 -22.22 2.15 -14.87
N ASP A 99 -23.18 2.12 -13.95
CA ASP A 99 -23.91 3.32 -13.55
C ASP A 99 -23.03 4.27 -12.72
N LYS A 100 -23.44 5.54 -12.70
CA LYS A 100 -22.68 6.62 -12.03
C LYS A 100 -22.51 6.38 -10.53
N GLU A 101 -23.45 5.73 -9.86
CA GLU A 101 -23.39 5.52 -8.41
C GLU A 101 -22.38 4.43 -8.06
N THR A 102 -22.38 3.33 -8.82
CA THR A 102 -21.35 2.29 -8.69
C THR A 102 -19.95 2.85 -8.96
N GLY A 103 -19.78 3.65 -10.03
CA GLY A 103 -18.52 4.32 -10.34
C GLY A 103 -18.02 5.21 -9.20
N LYS A 104 -18.90 6.00 -8.57
CA LYS A 104 -18.55 6.83 -7.41
C LYS A 104 -18.12 6.02 -6.19
N LYS A 105 -18.77 4.88 -5.91
CA LYS A 105 -18.39 4.02 -4.78
C LYS A 105 -16.97 3.47 -4.97
N ILE A 106 -16.64 3.03 -6.19
CA ILE A 106 -15.27 2.61 -6.55
C ILE A 106 -14.28 3.78 -6.40
N ALA A 107 -14.63 4.96 -6.90
CA ALA A 107 -13.80 6.17 -6.79
C ALA A 107 -13.52 6.57 -5.33
N ARG A 108 -14.50 6.42 -4.43
CA ARG A 108 -14.34 6.69 -3.00
C ARG A 108 -13.33 5.74 -2.35
N ILE A 109 -13.34 4.45 -2.69
CA ILE A 109 -12.34 3.49 -2.23
C ILE A 109 -10.95 3.96 -2.61
N ILE A 110 -10.73 4.27 -3.88
CA ILE A 110 -9.44 4.74 -4.40
C ILE A 110 -9.00 6.03 -3.71
N THR A 111 -9.93 6.94 -3.41
CA THR A 111 -9.62 8.19 -2.73
C THR A 111 -9.17 7.98 -1.27
N ARG A 112 -9.72 6.97 -0.59
CA ARG A 112 -9.63 6.77 0.86
C ARG A 112 -8.81 5.56 1.28
N HIS A 113 -8.15 4.87 0.35
CA HIS A 113 -7.45 3.60 0.62
C HIS A 113 -6.18 3.71 1.48
N THR A 114 -5.68 4.92 1.79
CA THR A 114 -4.39 5.08 2.48
C THR A 114 -4.41 6.21 3.50
N PRO A 115 -3.70 6.06 4.64
CA PRO A 115 -3.58 7.15 5.61
C PRO A 115 -2.89 8.40 5.03
N THR A 116 -2.15 8.24 3.93
CA THR A 116 -1.49 9.36 3.23
C THR A 116 -2.48 10.33 2.58
N SER A 117 -3.73 9.90 2.31
CA SER A 117 -4.74 10.77 1.69
C SER A 117 -5.36 11.76 2.68
N HIS A 118 -5.16 11.56 3.99
CA HIS A 118 -5.83 12.30 5.06
C HIS A 118 -7.37 12.25 5.01
N MET A 119 -7.93 11.31 4.24
CA MET A 119 -9.36 11.07 4.13
C MET A 119 -9.65 9.65 4.64
N PRO A 120 -10.15 9.49 5.87
CA PRO A 120 -10.35 8.16 6.45
C PRO A 120 -11.43 7.38 5.70
N PRO A 121 -11.33 6.03 5.65
CA PRO A 121 -12.36 5.20 5.06
C PRO A 121 -13.64 5.20 5.91
N GLU A 122 -14.80 5.28 5.25
CA GLU A 122 -16.12 5.37 5.89
C GLU A 122 -16.92 4.07 5.70
N THR A 123 -16.97 3.56 4.46
CA THR A 123 -17.73 2.36 4.09
C THR A 123 -16.95 1.07 4.35
N MET A 124 -17.63 -0.07 4.34
CA MET A 124 -16.98 -1.37 4.55
C MET A 124 -15.95 -1.67 3.47
N GLU A 125 -16.30 -1.46 2.20
CA GLU A 125 -15.37 -1.68 1.09
C GLU A 125 -14.15 -0.75 1.18
N GLU A 126 -14.34 0.52 1.57
CA GLU A 126 -13.23 1.47 1.78
C GLU A 126 -12.28 0.98 2.88
N LYS A 127 -12.82 0.50 4.01
CA LYS A 127 -12.03 0.00 5.14
C LYS A 127 -11.28 -1.28 4.79
N ILE A 128 -11.89 -2.18 4.03
CA ILE A 128 -11.27 -3.44 3.61
C ILE A 128 -10.07 -3.17 2.72
N VAL A 129 -10.19 -2.30 1.71
CA VAL A 129 -9.06 -1.96 0.83
C VAL A 129 -7.99 -1.18 1.59
N TYR A 130 -8.38 -0.33 2.54
CA TYR A 130 -7.43 0.38 3.41
C TYR A 130 -6.57 -0.58 4.24
N ASP A 131 -7.18 -1.58 4.88
CA ASP A 131 -6.46 -2.61 5.63
C ASP A 131 -5.60 -3.46 4.69
N ALA A 132 -6.14 -3.86 3.53
CA ALA A 132 -5.41 -4.67 2.55
C ALA A 132 -4.13 -3.98 2.04
N ASP A 133 -4.20 -2.69 1.68
CA ASP A 133 -3.01 -1.90 1.30
C ASP A 133 -2.06 -1.68 2.49
N THR A 134 -2.61 -1.58 3.70
CA THR A 134 -1.78 -1.47 4.91
C THR A 134 -1.01 -2.77 5.19
N LEU A 135 -1.63 -3.93 4.99
CA LEU A 135 -0.99 -5.24 5.19
C LEU A 135 0.18 -5.48 4.23
N ASP A 136 0.10 -5.06 2.96
CA ASP A 136 1.21 -5.24 2.00
C ASP A 136 2.45 -4.37 2.33
N ARG A 137 2.36 -3.50 3.33
CA ARG A 137 3.51 -2.75 3.87
C ARG A 137 4.33 -3.56 4.85
N PHE A 138 3.81 -4.69 5.33
CA PHE A 138 4.48 -5.59 6.26
C PHE A 138 5.28 -6.67 5.53
N GLY A 139 6.09 -7.38 6.31
CA GLY A 139 7.02 -8.39 5.84
C GLY A 139 8.18 -7.82 5.03
N TRP A 140 9.03 -8.73 4.56
CA TRP A 140 10.26 -8.43 3.84
C TRP A 140 10.03 -7.61 2.57
N ILE A 141 9.00 -7.98 1.80
CA ILE A 141 8.63 -7.31 0.55
C ILE A 141 8.10 -5.89 0.83
N GLY A 142 7.21 -5.72 1.81
CA GLY A 142 6.68 -4.41 2.18
C GLY A 142 7.74 -3.44 2.69
N ILE A 143 8.74 -3.94 3.41
CA ILE A 143 9.92 -3.15 3.81
C ILE A 143 10.74 -2.74 2.59
N LEU A 144 11.08 -3.69 1.73
CA LEU A 144 11.87 -3.41 0.53
C LEU A 144 11.17 -2.36 -0.35
N ARG A 145 9.86 -2.51 -0.55
CA ARG A 145 8.99 -1.53 -1.22
C ARG A 145 9.06 -0.15 -0.58
N GLY A 146 9.11 -0.10 0.75
CA GLY A 146 9.24 1.15 1.52
C GLY A 146 10.61 1.83 1.45
N ILE A 147 11.64 1.13 0.96
CA ILE A 147 13.02 1.63 0.82
C ILE A 147 13.34 1.95 -0.65
N MET A 148 12.91 1.11 -1.58
CA MET A 148 13.18 1.25 -3.02
C MET A 148 12.73 2.61 -3.56
N GLY A 149 13.58 3.23 -4.38
CA GLY A 149 13.30 4.53 -5.02
C GLY A 149 13.48 5.76 -4.11
N LYS A 150 13.80 5.59 -2.82
CA LYS A 150 14.15 6.72 -1.94
C LYS A 150 15.58 7.20 -2.19
N THR A 151 15.76 8.51 -2.08
CA THR A 151 17.06 9.19 -2.21
C THR A 151 17.47 9.81 -0.87
N GLY A 152 18.78 9.90 -0.63
CA GLY A 152 19.36 10.41 0.61
C GLY A 152 20.32 9.42 1.27
N SER A 153 20.75 9.72 2.50
CA SER A 153 21.59 8.81 3.26
C SER A 153 20.83 7.54 3.66
N ILE A 154 21.54 6.42 3.75
CA ILE A 154 20.96 5.14 4.18
C ILE A 154 20.35 5.27 5.58
N GLU A 155 21.00 6.01 6.48
CA GLU A 155 20.52 6.29 7.83
C GLU A 155 19.19 7.04 7.82
N ASP A 156 19.10 8.15 7.08
CA ASP A 156 17.86 8.93 6.98
C ASP A 156 16.71 8.10 6.39
N ILE A 157 17.00 7.27 5.39
CA ILE A 157 16.00 6.41 4.76
C ILE A 157 15.46 5.40 5.78
N ILE A 158 16.35 4.70 6.49
CA ILE A 158 15.96 3.68 7.48
C ILE A 158 15.20 4.31 8.64
N GLU A 159 15.66 5.43 9.20
CA GLU A 159 14.98 6.10 10.30
C GLU A 159 13.57 6.58 9.91
N LYS A 160 13.41 7.16 8.70
CA LYS A 160 12.09 7.54 8.17
C LYS A 160 11.19 6.32 7.94
N VAL A 161 11.74 5.21 7.46
CA VAL A 161 10.96 3.96 7.29
C VAL A 161 10.52 3.45 8.64
N ILE A 162 11.40 3.36 9.64
CA ILE A 162 11.05 2.91 10.99
C ILE A 162 9.96 3.78 11.60
N ALA A 163 10.14 5.10 11.57
CA ALA A 163 9.18 6.05 12.14
C ALA A 163 7.78 5.92 11.53
N LYS A 164 7.70 5.58 10.24
CA LYS A 164 6.42 5.35 9.54
C LYS A 164 5.86 3.95 9.86
N ARG A 165 6.67 2.90 9.68
CA ARG A 165 6.22 1.51 9.79
C ARG A 165 5.87 1.10 11.21
N SER A 166 6.50 1.66 12.24
CA SER A 166 6.23 1.31 13.64
C SER A 166 4.82 1.64 14.14
N LYS A 167 4.03 2.36 13.34
CA LYS A 167 2.65 2.74 13.66
C LYS A 167 1.64 2.07 12.73
N ASP A 168 2.09 1.45 11.63
CA ASP A 168 1.19 0.96 10.58
C ASP A 168 0.27 -0.18 11.09
N TYR A 169 0.72 -1.00 12.06
CA TYR A 169 -0.12 -2.06 12.66
C TYR A 169 -1.33 -1.52 13.42
N GLU A 170 -1.17 -0.40 14.13
CA GLU A 170 -2.26 0.27 14.86
C GLU A 170 -3.27 0.94 13.92
N LEU A 171 -2.95 1.07 12.64
CA LEU A 171 -3.86 1.61 11.63
C LEU A 171 -4.86 0.57 11.12
N LEU A 172 -4.61 -0.73 11.35
CA LEU A 172 -5.51 -1.79 10.91
C LEU A 172 -6.86 -1.69 11.65
N ILE A 173 -7.92 -1.67 10.86
CA ILE A 173 -9.29 -1.42 11.31
C ILE A 173 -9.93 -2.70 11.83
N PHE A 174 -9.73 -3.82 11.15
CA PHE A 174 -10.34 -5.09 11.51
C PHE A 174 -9.40 -5.95 12.35
N GLU A 175 -9.95 -6.61 13.37
CA GLU A 175 -9.20 -7.59 14.17
C GLU A 175 -8.70 -8.76 13.31
N GLY A 176 -9.48 -9.21 12.33
CA GLY A 176 -9.02 -10.21 11.36
C GLY A 176 -7.80 -9.77 10.54
N SER A 177 -7.72 -8.49 10.17
CA SER A 177 -6.53 -7.93 9.52
C SER A 177 -5.32 -7.95 10.46
N LYS A 178 -5.52 -7.62 11.74
CA LYS A 178 -4.44 -7.67 12.74
C LYS A 178 -3.90 -9.09 12.91
N GLU A 179 -4.79 -10.08 12.96
CA GLU A 179 -4.41 -11.50 13.01
C GLU A 179 -3.58 -11.91 11.78
N ILE A 180 -4.03 -11.55 10.57
CA ILE A 180 -3.30 -11.82 9.31
C ILE A 180 -1.91 -11.16 9.34
N GLY A 181 -1.83 -9.90 9.77
CA GLY A 181 -0.63 -9.07 9.66
C GLY A 181 0.40 -9.27 10.77
N LYS A 182 0.02 -9.90 11.90
CA LYS A 182 0.82 -9.91 13.13
C LYS A 182 2.25 -10.39 12.94
N GLU A 183 2.43 -11.61 12.42
CA GLU A 183 3.75 -12.20 12.24
C GLU A 183 4.60 -11.39 11.24
N ALA A 184 4.00 -10.98 10.12
CA ALA A 184 4.68 -10.17 9.11
C ALA A 184 5.12 -8.80 9.68
N TYR A 185 4.30 -8.20 10.54
CA TYR A 185 4.61 -6.94 11.20
C TYR A 185 5.73 -7.10 12.24
N GLU A 186 5.67 -8.11 13.10
CA GLU A 186 6.72 -8.41 14.09
C GLU A 186 8.07 -8.64 13.40
N ASN A 187 8.08 -9.44 12.33
CA ASN A 187 9.26 -9.65 11.49
C ASN A 187 9.77 -8.34 10.86
N SER A 188 8.86 -7.43 10.50
CA SER A 188 9.22 -6.13 9.93
C SER A 188 9.98 -5.27 10.94
N ILE A 189 9.43 -5.15 12.15
CA ILE A 189 10.03 -4.35 13.22
C ILE A 189 11.37 -4.94 13.66
N PHE A 190 11.44 -6.26 13.77
CA PHE A 190 12.69 -6.96 14.04
C PHE A 190 13.77 -6.59 13.02
N PHE A 191 13.48 -6.78 11.73
CA PHE A 191 14.46 -6.51 10.67
C PHE A 191 14.91 -5.05 10.61
N LEU A 192 13.99 -4.10 10.71
CA LEU A 192 14.34 -2.69 10.66
C LEU A 192 15.24 -2.28 11.84
N ASN A 193 15.03 -2.87 13.03
CA ASN A 193 15.90 -2.64 14.18
C ASN A 193 17.28 -3.27 14.00
N GLU A 194 17.38 -4.44 13.35
CA GLU A 194 18.67 -5.04 13.00
C GLU A 194 19.43 -4.17 12.00
N LEU A 195 18.76 -3.60 10.99
CA LEU A 195 19.37 -2.63 10.07
C LEU A 195 19.88 -1.39 10.80
N ARG A 196 19.08 -0.84 11.72
CA ARG A 196 19.48 0.29 12.57
C ARG A 196 20.70 -0.07 13.44
N ARG A 197 20.76 -1.29 14.01
CA ARG A 197 21.91 -1.74 14.81
C ARG A 197 23.17 -1.80 13.95
N ALA A 198 23.09 -2.44 12.78
CA ALA A 198 24.22 -2.56 11.86
C ALA A 198 24.76 -1.19 11.41
N LEU A 199 23.86 -0.21 11.16
CA LEU A 199 24.27 1.17 10.85
C LEU A 199 25.01 1.84 12.02
N ARG A 200 24.53 1.64 13.26
CA ARG A 200 25.16 2.22 14.45
C ARG A 200 26.55 1.63 14.70
N GLU A 201 26.70 0.32 14.54
CA GLU A 201 27.99 -0.37 14.66
C GLU A 201 28.98 0.17 13.62
N ARG A 202 28.59 0.22 12.35
CA ARG A 202 29.39 0.80 11.28
C ARG A 202 29.78 2.26 11.55
N SER A 203 28.86 3.09 12.02
CA SER A 203 29.14 4.48 12.34
C SER A 203 30.11 4.63 13.51
N LYS A 204 30.12 3.69 14.47
CA LYS A 204 31.10 3.65 15.56
C LYS A 204 32.50 3.31 15.04
N GLU A 205 32.61 2.27 14.23
CA GLU A 205 33.88 1.85 13.60
C GLU A 205 34.49 2.98 12.75
N ILE A 206 33.66 3.70 11.99
CA ILE A 206 34.10 4.86 11.18
C ILE A 206 34.63 6.00 12.06
N LYS A 207 34.02 6.25 13.24
CA LYS A 207 34.50 7.30 14.16
C LYS A 207 35.82 6.94 14.84
N GLU A 208 36.08 5.66 15.02
CA GLU A 208 37.31 5.14 15.62
C GLU A 208 38.47 5.06 14.60
N LEU A 209 38.17 5.09 13.30
CA LEU A 209 39.17 5.17 12.24
C LEU A 209 39.89 6.53 12.22
N SER A 210 41.21 6.50 12.43
CA SER A 210 42.09 7.62 12.08
C SER A 210 42.59 7.43 10.65
N LEU A 211 42.21 8.32 9.74
CA LEU A 211 42.76 8.32 8.39
C LEU A 211 44.15 8.97 8.41
N PRO A 212 45.17 8.40 7.73
CA PRO A 212 46.46 9.05 7.59
C PRO A 212 46.31 10.44 6.98
N GLY A 213 46.83 11.47 7.65
CA GLY A 213 46.73 12.87 7.20
C GLY A 213 45.47 13.63 7.63
N THR A 214 44.53 13.01 8.38
CA THR A 214 43.38 13.70 8.98
C THR A 214 43.59 14.05 10.45
N GLU A 215 44.81 14.45 10.83
CA GLU A 215 45.01 15.23 12.06
C GLU A 215 44.32 16.59 11.89
N LEU A 216 42.98 16.59 11.90
CA LEU A 216 42.20 17.76 12.23
C LEU A 216 42.61 18.13 13.64
N SER A 217 43.48 19.13 13.72
CA SER A 217 43.84 19.93 14.89
C SER A 217 42.96 19.63 16.12
N ARG A 218 43.26 18.56 16.85
CA ARG A 218 42.82 18.40 18.23
C ARG A 218 43.75 19.28 19.07
N THR A 219 43.67 20.58 18.87
CA THR A 219 44.45 21.62 19.56
C THR A 219 43.64 22.90 19.63
N LYS A 220 42.70 22.96 20.57
CA LYS A 220 42.77 23.77 21.79
C LYS A 220 41.44 23.72 22.54
#